data_AF-A0A925TDG0-F1
#
_entry.id   AF-A0A925TDG0-F1
#
_cell.length_a   1.000
_cell.length_b   1.000
_cell.length_c   1.000
_cell.angle_alpha   90.00
_cell.angle_beta   90.00
_cell.angle_gamma   90.00
#
_symmetry.space_group_name_H-M   'P 1'
#
loop_
_entity.id
_entity.type
_entity.pdbx_description
1 polymer ?
#
loop_
_entity_poly.entity_id
_entity_poly.type
_entity_poly.pdbx_seq_one_letter_code
_entity_poly.pdbx_strand_id
1 'polypeptide(L)'
;MSLAEKVSQVPELFDQKDSSTATLLKEAGYLDAPQTLKVADVEDVIAKEPKLADKWLKRGHDQRLVGGWGLERESGQYVLRDFGSRLRIVEESRPHAIAEFVVRYVGFIARVLSRHRTVTRHSGRGDNAAVPGS
;
A
#
# COMPACT_ATOMS: atom_id res chain seq x y z
N MET A 1 8.36 -13.37 -12.40
CA MET A 1 8.31 -12.56 -11.19
C MET A 1 6.89 -12.53 -10.65
N SER A 2 6.68 -13.02 -9.43
CA SER A 2 5.39 -13.13 -8.74
C SER A 2 4.86 -11.76 -8.29
N LEU A 3 3.60 -11.70 -7.90
CA LEU A 3 3.01 -10.47 -7.35
C LEU A 3 3.74 -10.02 -6.07
N ALA A 4 4.08 -10.97 -5.19
CA ALA A 4 4.83 -10.67 -3.97
C ALA A 4 6.22 -10.09 -4.27
N GLU A 5 6.94 -10.64 -5.25
CA GLU A 5 8.26 -10.11 -5.65
C GLU A 5 8.16 -8.68 -6.20
N LYS A 6 7.16 -8.40 -7.05
CA LYS A 6 6.95 -7.06 -7.62
C LYS A 6 6.55 -6.04 -6.56
N VAL A 7 5.61 -6.40 -5.67
CA VAL A 7 5.18 -5.52 -4.58
C VAL A 7 6.32 -5.25 -3.63
N SER A 8 7.12 -6.26 -3.25
CA SER A 8 8.25 -6.09 -2.34
C SER A 8 9.32 -5.12 -2.85
N GLN A 9 9.42 -4.90 -4.16
CA GLN A 9 10.34 -3.93 -4.77
C GLN A 9 9.82 -2.48 -4.82
N VAL A 10 8.56 -2.24 -4.48
CA VAL A 10 7.94 -0.91 -4.57
C VAL A 10 8.73 0.20 -3.86
N PRO A 11 9.30 0.02 -2.65
CA PRO A 11 10.10 1.06 -2.00
C PRO A 11 11.36 1.41 -2.81
N GLU A 12 12.00 0.43 -3.43
CA GLU A 12 13.17 0.67 -4.27
C GLU A 12 12.80 1.45 -5.52
N LEU A 13 11.70 1.07 -6.18
CA LEU A 13 11.21 1.79 -7.35
C LEU A 13 10.77 3.22 -7.01
N PHE A 14 10.23 3.42 -5.81
CA PHE A 14 9.86 4.76 -5.31
C PHE A 14 11.08 5.65 -5.10
N ASP A 15 12.19 5.10 -4.61
CA ASP A 15 13.43 5.86 -4.44
C ASP A 15 14.09 6.22 -5.79
N GLN A 16 13.83 5.43 -6.83
CA GLN A 16 14.45 5.58 -8.16
C GLN A 16 13.61 6.39 -9.17
N LYS A 17 12.29 6.44 -8.98
CA LYS A 17 11.35 7.03 -9.93
C LYS A 17 10.56 8.15 -9.28
N ASP A 18 10.29 9.21 -10.03
CA ASP A 18 9.31 10.23 -9.66
C ASP A 18 7.89 9.69 -9.88
N SER A 19 7.45 8.79 -9.01
CA SER A 19 6.16 8.11 -9.15
C SER A 19 5.55 7.80 -7.80
N SER A 20 4.23 8.02 -7.70
CA SER A 20 3.50 7.68 -6.49
C SER A 20 3.48 6.17 -6.25
N THR A 21 3.37 5.76 -4.99
CA THR A 21 3.22 4.35 -4.61
C THR A 21 1.99 3.71 -5.21
N ALA A 22 0.90 4.47 -5.36
CA ALA A 22 -0.30 4.00 -6.05
C ALA A 22 -0.01 3.64 -7.52
N THR A 23 0.77 4.47 -8.22
CA THR A 23 1.20 4.21 -9.61
C THR A 23 2.05 2.94 -9.68
N LEU A 24 3.04 2.81 -8.80
CA LEU A 24 3.93 1.64 -8.77
C LEU A 24 3.17 0.34 -8.46
N LEU A 25 2.19 0.38 -7.56
CA LEU A 25 1.31 -0.76 -7.26
C LEU A 25 0.42 -1.14 -8.45
N LYS A 26 -0.05 -0.15 -9.20
CA LYS A 26 -0.79 -0.39 -10.45
C LYS A 26 0.10 -1.07 -11.49
N GLU A 27 1.31 -0.58 -11.70
CA GLU A 27 2.29 -1.17 -12.63
C GLU A 27 2.71 -2.59 -12.21
N ALA A 28 2.78 -2.86 -10.90
CA ALA A 28 3.03 -4.19 -10.37
C ALA A 28 1.89 -5.20 -10.63
N GLY A 29 0.70 -4.72 -11.03
CA GLY A 29 -0.51 -5.53 -11.22
C GLY A 29 -1.28 -5.81 -9.92
N TYR A 30 -0.90 -5.16 -8.81
CA TYR A 30 -1.55 -5.40 -7.51
C TYR A 30 -3.01 -4.93 -7.49
N LEU A 31 -3.32 -3.84 -8.17
CA LEU A 31 -4.67 -3.27 -8.15
C LEU A 31 -5.72 -4.10 -8.92
N ASP A 32 -5.29 -5.07 -9.73
CA ASP A 32 -6.19 -5.95 -10.49
C ASP A 32 -6.74 -7.08 -9.61
N ALA A 33 -5.94 -7.60 -8.68
CA ALA A 33 -6.34 -8.65 -7.75
C ALA A 33 -5.69 -8.50 -6.36
N PRO A 34 -6.02 -7.45 -5.57
CA PRO A 34 -5.37 -7.19 -4.27
C PRO A 34 -5.41 -8.36 -3.29
N GLN A 35 -6.48 -9.16 -3.33
CA GLN A 35 -6.72 -10.31 -2.45
C GLN A 35 -5.75 -11.49 -2.66
N THR A 36 -5.01 -11.52 -3.76
CA THR A 36 -4.06 -12.60 -4.06
C THR A 36 -2.71 -12.40 -3.40
N LEU A 37 -2.40 -11.19 -2.91
CA LEU A 37 -1.18 -10.95 -2.14
C LEU A 37 -1.34 -11.51 -0.72
N LYS A 38 -0.52 -12.49 -0.34
CA LYS A 38 -0.53 -13.10 1.00
C LYS A 38 0.71 -12.71 1.80
N VAL A 39 0.55 -12.66 3.12
CA VAL A 39 1.65 -12.37 4.05
C VAL A 39 2.78 -13.38 3.90
N ALA A 40 2.47 -14.68 3.84
CA ALA A 40 3.47 -15.73 3.68
C ALA A 40 4.33 -15.55 2.40
N ASP A 41 3.70 -15.21 1.26
CA ASP A 41 4.43 -15.01 0.01
C ASP A 41 5.36 -13.80 0.07
N VAL A 42 4.93 -12.72 0.75
CA VAL A 42 5.76 -11.52 0.95
C VAL A 42 6.88 -11.82 1.94
N GLU A 43 6.58 -12.53 3.03
CA GLU A 43 7.57 -12.94 4.03
C GLU A 43 8.70 -13.76 3.41
N ASP A 44 8.38 -14.72 2.55
CA ASP A 44 9.37 -15.52 1.83
C ASP A 44 10.30 -14.65 0.96
N VAL A 45 9.78 -13.60 0.32
CA VAL A 45 10.59 -12.66 -0.46
C VAL A 45 11.46 -11.81 0.46
N ILE A 46 10.90 -11.26 1.53
CA ILE A 46 11.60 -10.41 2.49
C ILE A 46 12.71 -11.17 3.21
N ALA A 47 12.49 -12.45 3.55
CA ALA A 47 13.48 -13.31 4.17
C ALA A 47 14.68 -13.59 3.24
N LYS A 48 14.44 -13.69 1.92
CA LYS A 48 15.49 -13.88 0.90
C LYS A 48 16.24 -12.59 0.57
N GLU A 49 15.62 -11.44 0.77
CA GLU A 49 16.18 -10.14 0.42
C GLU A 49 16.15 -9.14 1.60
N PRO A 50 17.09 -9.24 2.56
CA PRO A 50 17.14 -8.37 3.74
C PRO A 50 17.20 -6.88 3.42
N LYS A 51 17.75 -6.49 2.26
CA LYS A 51 17.79 -5.09 1.81
C LYS A 51 16.40 -4.53 1.53
N LEU A 52 15.48 -5.34 1.01
CA LEU A 52 14.09 -4.93 0.82
C LEU A 52 13.42 -4.72 2.18
N ALA A 53 13.75 -5.57 3.17
CA ALA A 53 13.29 -5.44 4.54
C ALA A 53 13.67 -4.07 5.15
N ASP A 54 14.91 -3.62 4.95
CA ASP A 54 15.38 -2.31 5.42
C ASP A 54 14.59 -1.15 4.77
N LYS A 55 14.36 -1.23 3.46
CA LYS A 55 13.63 -0.19 2.72
C LYS A 55 12.17 -0.10 3.16
N TRP A 56 11.51 -1.24 3.37
CA TRP A 56 10.14 -1.28 3.89
C TRP A 56 10.04 -0.75 5.31
N LEU A 57 11.01 -1.07 6.17
CA LEU A 57 11.05 -0.53 7.52
C LEU A 57 11.21 0.99 7.51
N LYS A 58 12.18 1.52 6.73
CA LYS A 58 12.35 2.97 6.55
C LYS A 58 11.06 3.63 6.06
N ARG A 59 10.36 2.97 5.14
CA ARG A 59 9.08 3.44 4.62
C ARG A 59 7.97 3.43 5.68
N GLY A 60 7.91 2.42 6.53
CA GLY A 60 6.95 2.34 7.64
C GLY A 60 7.15 3.40 8.72
N HIS A 61 8.36 3.98 8.79
CA HIS A 61 8.69 5.12 9.65
C HIS A 61 8.48 6.49 8.98
N ASP A 62 8.26 6.54 7.66
CA ASP A 62 8.12 7.82 6.96
C ASP A 62 6.77 8.47 7.28
N GLN A 63 6.80 9.40 8.23
CA GLN A 63 5.65 10.17 8.67
C GLN A 63 5.04 11.04 7.57
N ARG A 64 5.68 11.24 6.41
CA ARG A 64 5.04 11.95 5.28
C ARG A 64 3.98 11.11 4.60
N LEU A 65 3.97 9.80 4.82
CA LEU A 65 2.99 8.87 4.27
C LEU A 65 1.73 8.74 5.16
N VAL A 66 1.43 9.75 6.00
CA VAL A 66 0.32 9.76 6.98
C VAL A 66 -0.95 9.17 6.39
N GLY A 67 -1.19 7.89 6.64
CA GLY A 67 -2.32 7.18 6.06
C GLY A 67 -2.23 5.67 6.24
N GLY A 68 -3.09 5.15 7.11
CA GLY A 68 -3.39 3.73 7.22
C GLY A 68 -2.50 3.00 8.21
N TRP A 69 -1.25 2.72 7.85
CA TRP A 69 -0.38 1.80 8.62
C TRP A 69 1.03 2.33 8.81
N GLY A 70 1.62 2.08 9.97
CA GLY A 70 3.03 2.30 10.30
C GLY A 70 3.67 1.03 10.89
N LEU A 71 5.00 0.98 10.84
CA LEU A 71 5.80 -0.11 11.40
C LEU A 71 6.95 0.50 12.21
N GLU A 72 7.02 0.16 13.49
CA GLU A 72 8.02 0.67 14.42
C GLU A 72 8.72 -0.48 15.15
N ARG A 73 9.91 -0.22 15.71
CA ARG A 73 10.59 -1.17 16.59
C ARG A 73 10.56 -0.63 18.02
N GLU A 74 9.90 -1.35 18.92
CA GLU A 74 9.73 -1.00 20.33
C GLU A 74 10.28 -2.11 21.22
N SER A 75 11.24 -1.80 22.11
CA SER A 75 11.77 -2.76 23.11
C SER A 75 12.19 -4.12 22.52
N GLY A 76 12.73 -4.12 21.30
CA GLY A 76 13.16 -5.34 20.60
C GLY A 76 12.10 -6.03 19.74
N GLN A 77 10.82 -5.65 19.87
CA GLN A 77 9.70 -6.16 19.08
C GLN A 77 9.35 -5.20 17.93
N TYR A 78 8.67 -5.73 16.91
CA TYR A 78 8.11 -4.95 15.82
C TYR A 78 6.63 -4.66 16.08
N VAL A 79 6.22 -3.41 15.91
CA VAL A 79 4.89 -2.94 16.25
C VAL A 79 4.27 -2.30 15.02
N LEU A 80 3.24 -2.93 14.50
CA LEU A 80 2.43 -2.39 13.43
C LEU A 80 1.29 -1.58 14.04
N ARG A 81 1.08 -0.38 13.54
CA ARG A 81 0.06 0.54 14.03
C ARG A 81 -0.88 0.92 12.89
N ASP A 82 -2.18 0.71 13.07
CA ASP A 82 -3.19 1.33 12.23
C ASP A 82 -3.57 2.68 12.84
N PHE A 83 -3.20 3.77 12.16
CA PHE A 83 -3.49 5.12 12.65
C PHE A 83 -4.98 5.49 12.56
N GLY A 84 -5.77 4.78 11.75
CA GLY A 84 -7.20 5.01 11.60
C GLY A 84 -8.05 4.27 12.65
N SER A 85 -7.67 3.05 13.02
CA SER A 85 -8.44 2.22 13.96
C SER A 85 -7.82 2.08 15.36
N ARG A 86 -6.61 2.62 15.57
CA ARG A 86 -5.78 2.39 16.77
C ARG A 86 -5.43 0.92 17.00
N LEU A 87 -5.59 0.06 15.99
CA LEU A 87 -5.16 -1.32 16.06
C LEU A 87 -3.63 -1.37 16.20
N ARG A 88 -3.16 -2.23 17.10
CA ARG A 88 -1.75 -2.49 17.37
C ARG A 88 -1.49 -3.99 17.23
N ILE A 89 -0.55 -4.36 16.38
CA ILE A 89 -0.10 -5.74 16.19
C ILE A 89 1.36 -5.80 16.58
N VAL A 90 1.74 -6.79 17.39
CA VAL A 90 3.12 -6.96 17.88
C VAL A 90 3.66 -8.25 17.28
N GLU A 91 4.83 -8.14 16.67
CA GLU A 91 5.51 -9.24 16.01
C GLU A 91 6.97 -9.33 16.45
N GLU A 92 7.44 -10.55 16.67
CA GLU A 92 8.85 -10.80 17.04
C GLU A 92 9.72 -11.05 15.80
N SER A 93 9.15 -11.73 14.80
CA SER A 93 9.82 -12.03 13.54
C SER A 93 9.89 -10.79 12.67
N ARG A 94 11.11 -10.31 12.39
CA ARG A 94 11.34 -9.17 11.50
C ARG A 94 10.72 -9.37 10.09
N PRO A 95 10.99 -10.50 9.38
CA PRO A 95 10.39 -10.72 8.05
C PRO A 95 8.87 -10.73 8.09
N HIS A 96 8.28 -11.40 9.09
CA HIS A 96 6.84 -11.49 9.25
C HIS A 96 6.20 -10.13 9.50
N ALA A 97 6.77 -9.33 10.41
CA ALA A 97 6.29 -7.99 10.72
C ALA A 97 6.28 -7.07 9.49
N ILE A 98 7.32 -7.16 8.67
CA ILE A 98 7.43 -6.39 7.43
C ILE A 98 6.40 -6.88 6.41
N ALA A 99 6.21 -8.19 6.28
CA ALA A 99 5.21 -8.76 5.36
C ALA A 99 3.78 -8.35 5.74
N GLU A 100 3.42 -8.42 7.02
CA GLU A 100 2.16 -7.92 7.56
C GLU A 100 1.99 -6.43 7.25
N PHE A 101 3.03 -5.63 7.46
CA PHE A 101 3.01 -4.21 7.16
C PHE A 101 2.75 -3.95 5.67
N VAL A 102 3.49 -4.62 4.78
CA VAL A 102 3.35 -4.50 3.32
C VAL A 102 1.91 -4.78 2.90
N VAL A 103 1.39 -5.97 3.22
CA VAL A 103 0.05 -6.42 2.80
C VAL A 103 -1.03 -5.44 3.26
N ARG A 104 -0.95 -5.00 4.52
CA ARG A 104 -1.95 -4.07 5.10
C ARG A 104 -1.85 -2.67 4.53
N TYR A 105 -0.63 -2.17 4.36
CA TYR A 105 -0.37 -0.84 3.80
C TYR A 105 -0.83 -0.76 2.34
N VAL A 106 -0.45 -1.73 1.50
CA VAL A 106 -0.90 -1.73 0.10
C VAL A 106 -2.41 -2.01 -0.01
N GLY A 107 -2.97 -2.83 0.88
CA GLY A 107 -4.42 -3.04 1.02
C GLY A 107 -5.18 -1.77 1.38
N PHE A 108 -4.62 -0.94 2.27
CA PHE A 108 -5.16 0.37 2.60
C PHE A 108 -5.17 1.29 1.38
N ILE A 109 -4.06 1.37 0.63
CA ILE A 109 -3.98 2.17 -0.60
C ILE A 109 -5.04 1.74 -1.61
N ALA A 110 -5.17 0.44 -1.89
CA ALA A 110 -6.17 -0.07 -2.83
C ALA A 110 -7.60 0.29 -2.39
N ARG A 111 -7.90 0.22 -1.09
CA ARG A 111 -9.20 0.61 -0.52
C ARG A 111 -9.49 2.09 -0.71
N VAL A 112 -8.50 2.96 -0.45
CA VAL A 112 -8.62 4.42 -0.63
C VAL A 112 -8.88 4.74 -2.11
N LEU A 113 -8.08 4.20 -3.02
CA LEU A 113 -8.24 4.41 -4.47
C LEU A 113 -9.60 3.93 -4.99
N SER A 114 -10.10 2.81 -4.47
CA SER A 114 -11.41 2.26 -4.85
C SER A 114 -12.56 3.18 -4.42
N ARG A 115 -12.48 3.79 -3.23
CA ARG A 115 -13.49 4.75 -2.75
C ARG A 115 -13.53 6.02 -3.60
N HIS A 116 -12.36 6.53 -4.02
CA HIS A 116 -12.30 7.72 -4.87
C HIS A 116 -12.85 7.47 -6.28
N ARG A 117 -12.68 6.27 -6.85
CA ARG A 117 -13.25 5.91 -8.16
C ARG A 117 -14.79 5.91 -8.19
N THR A 118 -15.44 5.62 -7.06
CA THR A 118 -16.91 5.58 -6.98
C THR A 118 -17.53 6.98 -6.99
N VAL A 119 -16.83 7.98 -6.44
CA VAL A 119 -17.34 9.37 -6.36
C VAL A 119 -17.30 10.06 -7.73
N THR A 120 -16.31 9.76 -8.59
CA THR A 120 -16.17 10.43 -9.89
C THR A 120 -17.17 9.95 -10.96
N ARG A 121 -17.96 8.90 -10.69
CA ARG A 121 -18.98 8.39 -11.63
C ARG A 121 -20.40 8.96 -11.42
N HIS A 122 -20.58 9.97 -10.55
CA HIS A 122 -21.89 10.60 -10.31
C HIS A 122 -21.97 12.10 -10.62
N SER A 123 -20.99 12.70 -11.31
CA SER A 123 -21.08 14.10 -11.79
C SER A 123 -21.07 14.20 -13.31
N GLY A 124 -21.89 13.40 -13.98
CA GLY A 124 -22.02 13.45 -15.44
C GLY A 124 -23.43 13.11 -15.92
N ARG A 125 -24.44 13.93 -15.59
CA ARG A 125 -25.69 14.00 -16.37
C ARG A 125 -26.60 15.18 -15.98
N GLY A 126 -27.00 15.96 -17.00
CA GLY A 126 -28.13 16.91 -17.02
C GLY A 126 -27.74 18.34 -16.65
N ASP A 127 -27.91 19.39 -17.45
CA ASP A 127 -28.79 19.57 -18.61
C ASP A 127 -28.18 20.56 -19.61
N ASN A 128 -28.15 20.13 -20.87
CA ASN A 128 -27.93 20.97 -22.02
C ASN A 128 -29.32 21.35 -22.54
N ALA A 129 -29.91 22.43 -22.00
CA ALA A 129 -31.16 22.97 -22.51
C ALA A 129 -30.83 23.95 -23.65
N ALA A 130 -30.89 23.43 -24.87
CA ALA A 130 -30.99 24.24 -26.08
C ALA A 130 -32.28 25.09 -26.00
N VAL A 131 -32.15 26.40 -26.11
CA VAL A 131 -33.28 27.31 -26.35
C VAL A 131 -33.30 27.62 -27.85
N PRO A 132 -34.28 27.14 -28.63
CA PRO A 132 -34.54 27.69 -29.95
C PRO A 132 -35.31 29.00 -29.80
N GLY A 133 -34.90 30.01 -30.59
CA GLY A 133 -35.52 31.32 -30.60
C GLY A 133 -36.95 31.33 -31.15
N SER A 134 -37.65 32.41 -30.81
CA SER A 134 -38.70 33.05 -31.60
C SER A 134 -38.74 34.51 -31.22
#